data_AF-A0A6G2K5D1-F1
#
_entry.id   AF-A0A6G2K5D1-F1
#
_cell.length_a   1.000
_cell.length_b   1.000
_cell.length_c   1.000
_cell.angle_alpha   90.00
_cell.angle_beta   90.00
_cell.angle_gamma   90.00
#
_symmetry.space_group_name_H-M   'P 1'
#
loop_
_entity.id
_entity.type
_entity.pdbx_description
1 polymer ?
#
loop_
_entity_poly.entity_id
_entity_poly.type
_entity_poly.pdbx_seq_one_letter_code
_entity_poly.pdbx_strand_id
1 'polypeptide(L)'
;MAAEREAYLAMIQGVINRLAQNSFLLKGWSVLLVSALLAVAASSSEDWILPVAFLPTVAFWGLDGYYLRQEGLFRRLYDHARQAGEADVDYSMDTGPFQTEVRWRSVVVSRTLSAFHGTLVAAVLIVTIIAFTQS
;
A
#
# COMPACT_ATOMS: atom_id res chain seq x y z
N MET A 1 -14.74 -30.09 12.51
CA MET A 1 -13.99 -29.24 13.46
C MET A 1 -12.56 -28.95 12.99
N ALA A 2 -11.63 -29.91 12.95
CA ALA A 2 -10.26 -29.63 12.48
C ALA A 2 -10.19 -29.12 11.02
N ALA A 3 -10.94 -29.74 10.09
CA ALA A 3 -11.00 -29.31 8.68
C ALA A 3 -11.65 -27.94 8.48
N GLU A 4 -12.62 -27.56 9.31
CA GLU A 4 -13.30 -26.25 9.24
C GLU A 4 -12.35 -25.14 9.69
N ARG A 5 -11.56 -25.39 10.75
CA ARG A 5 -10.51 -24.47 11.20
C ARG A 5 -9.42 -24.29 10.15
N GLU A 6 -8.97 -25.36 9.51
CA GLU A 6 -8.00 -25.28 8.42
C GLU A 6 -8.54 -24.46 7.24
N ALA A 7 -9.79 -24.69 6.83
CA ALA A 7 -10.45 -23.91 5.79
C ALA A 7 -10.58 -22.43 6.14
N TYR A 8 -10.87 -22.12 7.41
CA TYR A 8 -10.97 -20.73 7.89
C TYR A 8 -9.62 -20.01 7.86
N LEU A 9 -8.55 -20.64 8.37
CA LEU A 9 -7.20 -20.09 8.30
C LEU A 9 -6.76 -19.89 6.84
N ALA A 10 -7.08 -20.84 5.96
CA ALA A 10 -6.82 -20.72 4.53
C ALA A 10 -7.59 -19.54 3.90
N MET A 11 -8.83 -19.29 4.34
CA MET A 11 -9.61 -18.13 3.87
C MET A 11 -8.96 -16.81 4.30
N ILE A 12 -8.51 -16.69 5.55
CA ILE A 12 -7.79 -15.50 6.04
C ILE A 12 -6.49 -15.31 5.26
N GLN A 13 -5.70 -16.37 5.09
CA GLN A 13 -4.46 -16.33 4.30
C GLN A 13 -4.72 -15.91 2.85
N GLY A 14 -5.83 -16.35 2.26
CA GLY A 14 -6.27 -15.91 0.93
C GLY A 14 -6.59 -14.42 0.86
N VAL A 15 -7.13 -13.81 1.93
CA VAL A 15 -7.30 -12.35 2.01
C VAL A 15 -5.94 -11.64 2.13
N ILE A 16 -5.05 -12.12 3.00
CA ILE A 16 -3.69 -11.58 3.17
C ILE A 16 -2.94 -11.55 1.83
N ASN A 17 -2.98 -12.66 1.09
CA ASN A 17 -2.34 -12.75 -0.22
C ASN A 17 -2.91 -11.73 -1.22
N ARG A 18 -4.23 -11.56 -1.28
CA ARG A 18 -4.86 -10.56 -2.16
C ARG A 18 -4.46 -9.13 -1.80
N LEU A 19 -4.37 -8.80 -0.51
CA LEU A 19 -3.95 -7.48 -0.04
C LEU A 19 -2.49 -7.20 -0.38
N ALA A 20 -1.60 -8.18 -0.17
CA ALA A 20 -0.19 -8.08 -0.54
C ALA A 20 -0.01 -7.90 -2.06
N GLN A 21 -0.77 -8.63 -2.87
CA GLN A 21 -0.75 -8.48 -4.33
C GLN A 21 -1.26 -7.10 -4.77
N ASN A 22 -2.35 -6.58 -4.18
CA ASN A 22 -2.83 -5.23 -4.49
C ASN A 22 -1.82 -4.14 -4.12
N SER A 23 -1.15 -4.25 -2.95
CA SER A 23 -0.04 -3.37 -2.57
C SER A 23 1.11 -3.42 -3.58
N PHE A 24 1.50 -4.62 -4.02
CA PHE A 24 2.55 -4.79 -5.02
C PHE A 24 2.17 -4.18 -6.37
N LEU A 25 0.95 -4.41 -6.85
CA LEU A 25 0.44 -3.83 -8.09
C LEU A 25 0.43 -2.29 -8.04
N LEU A 26 0.01 -1.70 -6.92
CA LEU A 26 0.02 -0.24 -6.75
C LEU A 26 1.42 0.37 -6.88
N LYS A 27 2.46 -0.32 -6.38
CA LYS A 27 3.85 0.12 -6.55
C LYS A 27 4.25 0.12 -8.02
N GLY A 28 3.88 -0.92 -8.77
CA GLY A 28 4.10 -1.00 -10.22
C GLY A 28 3.39 0.13 -10.98
N TRP A 29 2.10 0.36 -10.69
CA TRP A 29 1.32 1.44 -11.30
C TRP A 29 1.87 2.83 -10.95
N SER A 30 2.39 3.02 -9.74
CA SER A 30 3.03 4.26 -9.32
C SER A 30 4.27 4.56 -10.15
N VAL A 31 5.19 3.59 -10.30
CA VAL A 31 6.38 3.74 -11.15
C VAL A 31 5.99 4.03 -12.60
N LEU A 32 5.02 3.30 -13.15
CA LEU A 32 4.57 3.46 -14.53
C LEU A 32 4.00 4.86 -14.79
N LEU A 33 3.02 5.30 -13.98
CA LEU A 33 2.36 6.60 -14.18
C LEU A 33 3.30 7.77 -13.92
N VAL A 34 4.15 7.70 -12.89
CA VAL A 34 5.15 8.74 -12.63
C VAL A 34 6.14 8.82 -13.77
N SER A 35 6.67 7.70 -14.26
CA SER A 35 7.63 7.69 -15.37
C SER A 35 7.01 8.23 -16.66
N ALA A 36 5.76 7.87 -16.95
CA ALA A 36 5.03 8.39 -18.10
C ALA A 36 4.83 9.91 -18.02
N LEU A 37 4.42 10.43 -16.86
CA LEU A 37 4.23 11.87 -16.66
C LEU A 37 5.55 12.65 -16.74
N LEU A 38 6.64 12.09 -16.20
CA LEU A 38 7.97 12.70 -16.34
C LEU A 38 8.45 12.70 -17.79
N ALA A 39 8.21 11.63 -18.55
CA ALA A 39 8.55 11.58 -19.98
C ALA A 39 7.74 12.61 -20.79
N VAL A 40 6.46 12.77 -20.49
CA VAL A 40 5.62 13.81 -21.10
C VAL A 40 6.11 15.20 -20.71
N ALA A 41 6.43 15.44 -19.44
CA ALA A 41 6.97 16.73 -18.99
C ALA A 41 8.30 17.06 -19.67
N ALA A 42 9.19 16.08 -19.87
CA ALA A 42 10.47 16.29 -20.54
C ALA A 42 10.36 16.62 -22.05
N SER A 43 9.22 16.34 -22.68
CA SER A 43 8.96 16.60 -24.09
C SER A 43 8.01 17.78 -24.33
N SER A 44 7.47 18.36 -23.26
CA SER A 44 6.54 19.49 -23.30
C SER A 44 7.25 20.78 -22.88
N SER A 45 6.88 21.90 -23.51
CA SER A 45 7.27 23.25 -23.06
C SER A 45 6.36 23.81 -21.95
N GLU A 46 5.39 23.01 -21.51
CA GLU A 46 4.36 23.40 -20.55
C GLU A 46 4.68 22.86 -19.14
N ASP A 47 5.12 23.73 -18.25
CA ASP A 47 5.55 23.38 -16.89
C ASP A 47 4.40 22.89 -15.98
N TRP A 48 3.14 23.08 -16.37
CA TRP A 48 1.97 22.69 -15.57
C TRP A 48 1.83 21.17 -15.40
N ILE A 49 2.51 20.37 -16.23
CA ILE A 49 2.46 18.90 -16.19
C ILE A 49 3.22 18.36 -14.97
N LEU A 50 4.23 19.07 -14.46
CA LEU A 50 5.06 18.63 -13.34
C LEU A 50 4.27 18.54 -12.01
N PRO A 51 3.47 19.55 -11.61
CA PRO A 51 2.55 19.44 -10.48
C PRO A 51 1.60 18.24 -10.57
N VAL A 52 1.18 17.86 -11.78
CA VAL A 52 0.24 16.75 -12.00
C VAL A 52 0.87 15.40 -11.65
N ALA A 53 2.20 15.24 -11.77
CA ALA A 53 2.90 14.01 -11.37
C ALA A 53 2.89 13.75 -9.85
N PHE A 54 2.70 14.79 -9.03
CA PHE A 54 2.56 14.60 -7.58
C PHE A 54 1.23 13.95 -7.19
N LEU A 55 0.15 14.16 -7.95
CA LEU A 55 -1.17 13.60 -7.67
C LEU A 55 -1.16 12.06 -7.58
N PRO A 56 -0.73 11.31 -8.62
CA PRO A 56 -0.68 9.85 -8.54
C PRO A 56 0.36 9.37 -7.52
N THR A 57 1.48 10.10 -7.35
CA THR A 57 2.52 9.73 -6.38
C THR A 57 1.97 9.72 -4.95
N VAL A 58 1.30 10.79 -4.52
CA VAL A 58 0.72 10.90 -3.17
C VAL A 58 -0.49 9.97 -3.00
N ALA A 59 -1.35 9.90 -4.03
CA ALA A 59 -2.53 9.02 -3.99
C ALA A 59 -2.13 7.56 -3.82
N PHE A 60 -1.18 7.06 -4.61
CA PHE A 60 -0.72 5.67 -4.51
C PHE A 60 0.04 5.38 -3.24
N TRP A 61 0.79 6.34 -2.67
CA TRP A 61 1.41 6.16 -1.37
C TRP A 61 0.36 5.94 -0.26
N GLY A 62 -0.71 6.74 -0.24
CA GLY A 62 -1.79 6.58 0.72
C GLY A 62 -2.55 5.26 0.57
N LEU A 63 -2.88 4.89 -0.68
CA LEU A 63 -3.55 3.63 -1.03
C LEU A 63 -2.70 2.41 -0.68
N ASP A 64 -1.41 2.43 -0.99
CA ASP A 64 -0.48 1.35 -0.64
C ASP A 64 -0.41 1.15 0.88
N GLY A 65 -0.33 2.24 1.65
CA GLY A 65 -0.41 2.20 3.10
C GLY A 65 -1.75 1.70 3.65
N TYR A 66 -2.85 1.93 2.94
CA TYR A 66 -4.15 1.35 3.28
C TYR A 66 -4.15 -0.17 3.12
N TYR A 67 -3.70 -0.71 1.99
CA TYR A 67 -3.65 -2.16 1.76
C TYR A 67 -2.75 -2.87 2.75
N LEU A 68 -1.58 -2.32 3.06
CA LEU A 68 -0.68 -2.89 4.06
C LEU A 68 -1.24 -2.80 5.49
N ARG A 69 -2.00 -1.75 5.83
CA ARG A 69 -2.72 -1.73 7.11
C ARG A 69 -3.72 -2.87 7.18
N GLN A 70 -4.55 -3.04 6.15
CA GLN A 70 -5.53 -4.12 6.12
C GLN A 70 -4.85 -5.48 6.22
N GLU A 71 -3.74 -5.67 5.50
CA GLU A 71 -2.95 -6.89 5.59
C GLU A 71 -2.49 -7.15 7.03
N GLY A 72 -1.96 -6.13 7.71
CA GLY A 72 -1.57 -6.21 9.11
C GLY A 72 -2.72 -6.61 10.03
N LEU A 73 -3.92 -6.07 9.81
CA LEU A 73 -5.11 -6.44 10.58
C LEU A 73 -5.52 -7.90 10.36
N PHE A 74 -5.50 -8.38 9.11
CA PHE A 74 -5.79 -9.78 8.81
C PHE A 74 -4.72 -10.73 9.35
N ARG A 75 -3.45 -10.30 9.42
CA ARG A 75 -2.38 -11.07 10.10
C ARG A 75 -2.67 -11.20 11.60
N ARG A 76 -3.18 -10.14 12.27
CA ARG A 76 -3.61 -10.21 13.67
C ARG A 76 -4.79 -11.15 13.87
N LEU A 77 -5.80 -11.06 12.99
CA LEU A 77 -6.93 -11.99 12.99
C LEU A 77 -6.46 -13.44 12.80
N TYR A 78 -5.53 -13.69 11.88
CA TYR A 78 -4.92 -15.01 11.68
C TYR A 78 -4.21 -15.52 12.95
N ASP A 79 -3.40 -14.67 13.57
CA ASP A 79 -2.67 -15.01 14.80
C ASP A 79 -3.60 -15.31 15.97
N HIS A 80 -4.72 -14.60 16.08
CA HIS A 80 -5.75 -14.87 17.06
C HIS A 80 -6.47 -16.19 16.77
N ALA A 81 -6.96 -16.38 15.54
CA ALA A 81 -7.68 -17.57 15.11
C ALA A 81 -6.86 -18.86 15.24
N ARG A 82 -5.54 -18.81 15.00
CA ARG A 82 -4.68 -20.00 15.17
C ARG A 82 -4.45 -20.37 16.63
N GLN A 83 -4.58 -19.43 17.57
CA GLN A 83 -4.36 -19.67 19.01
C GLN A 83 -5.65 -20.00 19.77
N ALA A 84 -6.82 -19.66 19.20
CA ALA A 84 -8.11 -20.00 19.77
C ALA A 84 -8.30 -21.52 19.91
N GLY A 85 -8.92 -21.93 21.03
CA GLY A 85 -9.30 -23.33 21.27
C GLY A 85 -10.46 -23.76 20.35
N GLU A 86 -10.61 -25.07 20.11
CA GLU A 86 -11.57 -25.61 19.14
C GLU A 86 -13.04 -25.20 19.37
N ALA A 87 -13.42 -24.88 20.60
CA ALA A 87 -14.77 -24.47 20.97
C ALA A 87 -15.02 -22.94 20.92
N ASP A 88 -13.98 -22.13 20.66
CA ASP A 88 -14.00 -20.68 20.82
C ASP A 88 -13.85 -19.91 19.48
N VAL A 89 -13.87 -20.63 18.35
CA VAL A 89 -13.70 -20.03 17.02
C VAL A 89 -15.06 -19.58 16.46
N ASP A 90 -15.30 -18.28 16.46
CA ASP A 90 -16.50 -17.62 15.90
C ASP A 90 -16.48 -17.53 14.35
N TYR A 91 -15.42 -18.01 13.68
CA TYR A 91 -15.24 -17.99 12.21
C TYR A 91 -15.46 -16.62 11.52
N SER A 92 -15.50 -15.54 12.30
CA SER A 92 -15.81 -14.18 11.87
C SER A 92 -14.63 -13.55 11.12
N MET A 93 -14.92 -12.90 9.99
CA MET A 93 -13.93 -12.12 9.23
C MET A 93 -13.78 -10.67 9.71
N ASP A 94 -14.33 -10.34 10.89
CA ASP A 94 -14.23 -9.01 11.44
C ASP A 94 -12.82 -8.72 11.98
N THR A 95 -12.23 -7.62 11.51
CA THR A 95 -10.94 -7.11 12.01
C THR A 95 -11.10 -5.95 12.98
N GLY A 96 -12.35 -5.57 13.30
CA GLY A 96 -12.74 -4.57 14.30
C GLY A 96 -11.92 -4.61 15.59
N PRO A 97 -11.79 -5.77 16.25
CA PRO A 97 -11.05 -5.90 17.51
C PRO A 97 -9.57 -5.48 17.42
N PHE A 98 -8.95 -5.62 16.23
CA PHE A 98 -7.51 -5.38 16.03
C PHE A 98 -7.20 -3.98 15.47
N GLN A 99 -8.20 -3.12 15.23
CA GLN A 99 -8.02 -1.86 14.52
C GLN A 99 -7.04 -0.89 15.16
N THR A 100 -6.87 -0.95 16.47
CA THR A 100 -5.95 -0.12 17.27
C THR A 100 -4.52 -0.66 17.24
N GLU A 101 -4.32 -1.94 16.94
CA GLU A 101 -3.00 -2.58 16.88
C GLU A 101 -2.22 -2.21 15.62
N VAL A 102 -2.90 -1.85 14.54
CA VAL A 102 -2.28 -1.46 13.27
C VAL A 102 -2.75 -0.07 12.84
N ARG A 103 -1.92 0.94 13.13
CA ARG A 103 -2.21 2.34 12.80
C ARG A 103 -1.79 2.66 11.37
N TRP A 104 -2.71 3.20 10.56
CA TRP A 104 -2.45 3.54 9.15
C TRP A 104 -1.23 4.46 8.97
N ARG A 105 -1.13 5.52 9.79
CA ARG A 105 0.00 6.46 9.74
C ARG A 105 1.35 5.77 9.98
N SER A 106 1.39 4.78 10.88
CA SER A 106 2.61 4.02 11.15
C SER A 106 3.03 3.15 9.97
N VAL A 107 2.08 2.69 9.17
CA VAL A 107 2.33 1.87 7.97
C VAL A 107 2.77 2.74 6.80
N VAL A 108 2.08 3.84 6.55
CA VAL A 108 2.41 4.80 5.47
C VAL A 108 3.83 5.36 5.63
N VAL A 109 4.23 5.67 6.87
CA VAL A 109 5.54 6.26 7.19
C VAL A 109 6.60 5.16 7.45
N SER A 110 6.25 3.88 7.33
CA SER A 110 7.19 2.78 7.54
C SER A 110 8.43 2.88 6.65
N ARG A 111 9.55 2.34 7.10
CA ARG A 111 10.85 2.45 6.40
C ARG A 111 10.77 1.98 4.95
N THR A 112 9.97 0.94 4.67
CA THR A 112 9.82 0.38 3.32
C THR A 112 8.97 1.27 2.41
N LEU A 113 7.84 1.79 2.89
CA LEU A 113 6.97 2.66 2.10
C LEU A 113 7.59 4.03 1.88
N SER A 114 8.17 4.60 2.93
CA SER A 114 8.88 5.88 2.84
C SER A 114 10.09 5.79 1.92
N ALA A 115 10.82 4.67 1.91
CA ALA A 115 11.92 4.48 0.96
C ALA A 115 11.41 4.40 -0.48
N PHE A 116 10.34 3.64 -0.75
CA PHE A 116 9.83 3.45 -2.10
C PHE A 116 9.13 4.69 -2.67
N HIS A 117 8.15 5.24 -1.95
CA HIS A 117 7.44 6.43 -2.45
C HIS A 117 8.29 7.70 -2.29
N GLY A 118 9.21 7.72 -1.32
CA GLY A 118 10.18 8.81 -1.18
C GLY A 118 11.13 8.92 -2.38
N THR A 119 11.56 7.80 -2.99
CA THR A 119 12.36 7.87 -4.22
C THR A 119 11.55 8.38 -5.41
N LEU A 120 10.27 8.02 -5.52
CA LEU A 120 9.38 8.57 -6.56
C LEU A 120 9.16 10.07 -6.38
N VAL A 121 8.86 10.52 -5.15
CA VAL A 121 8.73 11.94 -4.84
C VAL A 121 10.03 12.69 -5.13
N ALA A 122 11.18 12.14 -4.74
CA ALA A 122 12.48 12.74 -5.02
C ALA A 122 12.75 12.84 -6.53
N ALA A 123 12.40 11.82 -7.32
CA ALA A 123 12.54 11.87 -8.77
C ALA A 123 11.69 13.00 -9.39
N VAL A 124 10.43 13.12 -8.99
CA VAL A 124 9.56 14.22 -9.46
C VAL A 124 10.12 15.58 -9.04
N LEU A 125 10.59 15.73 -7.79
CA LEU A 125 11.19 16.97 -7.30
C LEU A 125 12.46 17.36 -8.08
N ILE A 126 13.36 16.41 -8.33
CA ILE A 126 14.60 16.66 -9.07
C ILE A 126 14.28 17.18 -10.48
N VAL A 127 13.39 16.50 -11.21
CA VAL A 127 12.99 16.93 -12.56
C VAL A 127 12.32 18.31 -12.51
N THR A 128 11.47 18.54 -11.52
CA THR A 128 10.79 19.83 -11.34
C THR A 128 11.80 20.96 -11.12
N ILE A 129 12.78 20.77 -10.24
CA ILE A 129 13.84 21.76 -9.98
C ILE A 129 14.65 22.04 -11.25
N ILE A 130 15.03 20.99 -11.99
CA ILE A 130 15.79 21.15 -13.24
C ILE A 130 15.00 21.97 -14.26
N ALA A 131 13.71 21.68 -14.44
CA ALA A 131 12.85 22.41 -15.36
C ALA A 131 12.80 23.92 -15.03
N PHE A 132 12.52 24.27 -13.77
CA PHE A 132 12.47 25.67 -13.32
C PHE A 132 13.81 26.41 -13.34
N THR A 133 14.95 25.69 -13.34
CA THR A 133 16.27 26.34 -13.49
C THR A 133 16.63 26.66 -14.94
N GLN A 134 15.95 26.05 -15.91
CA GLN A 134 16.19 26.26 -17.35
C GLN A 134 15.16 27.19 -18.02
N SER A 135 14.05 27.47 -17.34
CA SER A 135 13.04 28.48 -17.71
C SER A 135 13.48 29.90 -17.34
#